data_AF-A0A0F9T6G8-F1
#
_entry.id   AF-A0A0F9T6G8-F1
#
_cell.length_a   1.000
_cell.length_b   1.000
_cell.length_c   1.000
_cell.angle_alpha   90.00
_cell.angle_beta   90.00
_cell.angle_gamma   90.00
#
_symmetry.space_group_name_H-M   'P 1'
#
loop_
_entity.id
_entity.type
_entity.pdbx_description
1 polymer ?
#
loop_
_entity_poly.entity_id
_entity_poly.type
_entity_poly.pdbx_seq_one_letter_code
_entity_poly.pdbx_strand_id
1 'polypeptide(L)'
;MKRTETKTKKYKLDLSEYQVPKPGSLIKDNETETYPLKTNLSDWLRGVGMFKTAEEVAEAVCLAKQIREVKVDTLILDEKEAAVLRQAIDKLIALTADGKFNLGGIMHEEAICRVVNMEVVEE
;
A
#
# COMPACT_ATOMS: atom_id res chain seq x y z
N MET A 1 1.69 15.09 38.07
CA MET A 1 1.35 14.07 37.05
C MET A 1 2.37 14.15 35.94
N LYS A 2 3.28 13.16 35.84
CA LYS A 2 4.13 13.01 34.65
C LYS A 2 3.25 12.33 33.59
N ARG A 3 2.93 13.02 32.49
CA ARG A 3 2.37 12.37 31.31
C ARG A 3 3.46 11.42 30.80
N THR A 4 3.23 10.12 30.93
CA THR A 4 4.00 9.13 30.18
C THR A 4 3.66 9.34 28.71
N GLU A 5 4.60 9.89 27.95
CA GLU A 5 4.55 9.87 26.48
C GLU A 5 4.61 8.40 26.08
N THR A 6 3.45 7.80 25.78
CA THR A 6 3.41 6.56 25.02
C THR A 6 3.95 6.88 23.65
N LYS A 7 5.16 6.40 23.35
CA LYS A 7 5.71 6.48 22.00
C LYS A 7 4.75 5.75 21.06
N THR A 8 4.36 6.44 19.99
CA THR A 8 3.46 5.89 18.97
C THR A 8 4.30 5.12 17.97
N LYS A 9 3.92 3.88 17.66
CA LYS A 9 4.67 3.03 16.72
C LYS A 9 4.76 3.69 15.35
N LYS A 10 5.92 3.57 14.71
CA LYS A 10 6.17 4.03 13.33
C LYS A 10 6.55 2.87 12.43
N TYR A 11 6.05 2.91 11.21
CA TYR A 11 6.21 1.86 10.21
C TYR A 11 6.87 2.43 8.97
N LYS A 12 7.88 1.74 8.44
CA LYS A 12 8.54 2.11 7.20
C LYS A 12 7.95 1.33 6.03
N LEU A 13 7.38 2.06 5.08
CA LEU A 13 6.91 1.55 3.81
C LEU A 13 8.00 1.73 2.74
N ASP A 14 8.44 0.63 2.12
CA ASP A 14 9.35 0.64 0.98
C ASP A 14 8.58 0.92 -0.32
N LEU A 15 8.99 1.99 -1.00
CA LEU A 15 8.42 2.51 -2.24
C LEU A 15 9.43 2.50 -3.39
N SER A 16 10.57 1.80 -3.23
CA SER A 16 11.57 1.62 -4.28
C SER A 16 10.97 0.99 -5.54
N GLU A 17 11.44 1.43 -6.70
CA GLU A 17 11.00 0.86 -7.97
C GLU A 17 11.43 -0.60 -8.11
N TYR A 18 10.58 -1.41 -8.73
CA TYR A 18 10.90 -2.80 -9.08
C TYR A 18 10.26 -3.16 -10.42
N GLN A 19 10.82 -4.17 -11.06
CA GLN A 19 10.40 -4.65 -12.36
C GLN A 19 9.44 -5.83 -12.22
N VAL A 20 8.40 -5.84 -13.04
CA VAL A 20 7.45 -6.95 -13.17
C VAL A 20 7.38 -7.41 -14.63
N PRO A 21 7.01 -8.66 -14.90
CA PRO A 21 6.78 -9.11 -16.27
C PRO A 21 5.71 -8.25 -16.94
N LYS A 22 5.93 -7.86 -18.19
CA LYS A 22 4.97 -7.06 -18.92
C LYS A 22 3.70 -7.89 -19.24
N PRO A 23 2.48 -7.38 -19.00
CA PRO A 23 1.24 -8.08 -19.31
C PRO A 23 1.19 -8.54 -20.77
N GLY A 24 0.93 -9.83 -20.98
CA GLY A 24 0.85 -10.43 -22.31
C GLY A 24 2.22 -10.80 -22.93
N SER A 25 3.34 -10.54 -22.25
CA SER A 25 4.64 -11.07 -22.68
C SER A 25 4.67 -12.59 -22.52
N LEU A 26 5.11 -13.31 -23.56
CA LEU A 26 5.43 -14.72 -23.43
C LEU A 26 6.69 -14.84 -22.58
N ILE A 27 6.77 -15.85 -21.71
CA ILE A 27 7.91 -16.12 -20.81
C ILE A 27 9.27 -16.14 -21.56
N LYS A 28 9.27 -16.36 -22.89
CA LYS A 28 10.46 -16.35 -23.73
C LYS A 28 11.03 -14.97 -24.02
N ASP A 29 10.22 -13.91 -23.97
CA ASP A 29 10.63 -12.57 -24.41
C ASP A 29 11.28 -11.76 -23.28
N ASN A 30 11.15 -12.21 -22.02
CA ASN A 30 11.71 -11.56 -20.82
C ASN A 30 11.45 -10.05 -20.74
N GLU A 31 10.35 -9.57 -21.34
CA GLU A 31 10.00 -8.15 -21.28
C GLU A 31 9.49 -7.81 -19.88
N THR A 32 10.14 -6.85 -19.22
CA THR A 32 9.70 -6.31 -17.94
C THR A 32 9.32 -4.84 -18.06
N GLU A 33 8.49 -4.37 -17.13
CA GLU A 33 8.18 -2.96 -16.96
C GLU A 33 8.28 -2.57 -15.48
N THR A 34 8.50 -1.26 -15.23
CA THR A 34 8.47 -0.72 -13.88
C THR A 34 7.06 -0.78 -13.33
N TYR A 35 6.89 -1.46 -12.20
CA TYR A 35 5.58 -1.53 -11.55
C TYR A 35 5.18 -0.15 -10.99
N PRO A 36 3.98 0.36 -11.29
CA PRO A 36 3.55 1.69 -10.85
C PRO A 36 3.08 1.69 -9.39
N LEU A 37 3.98 1.36 -8.46
CA LEU A 37 3.69 1.11 -7.04
C LEU A 37 2.93 2.26 -6.38
N LYS A 38 3.47 3.48 -6.46
CA LYS A 38 2.89 4.66 -5.80
C LYS A 38 1.49 4.98 -6.33
N THR A 39 1.29 4.83 -7.64
CA THR A 39 -0.01 5.01 -8.31
C THR A 39 -1.00 3.96 -7.83
N ASN A 40 -0.62 2.68 -7.86
CA ASN A 40 -1.48 1.58 -7.43
C ASN A 40 -1.89 1.70 -5.98
N LEU A 41 -0.95 1.97 -5.06
CA LEU A 41 -1.28 2.17 -3.64
C LEU A 41 -2.23 3.36 -3.42
N SER A 42 -2.00 4.48 -4.13
CA SER A 42 -2.88 5.65 -4.09
C SER A 42 -4.30 5.31 -4.59
N ASP A 43 -4.41 4.57 -5.69
CA ASP A 43 -5.68 4.22 -6.30
C ASP A 43 -6.44 3.20 -5.47
N TRP A 44 -5.75 2.23 -4.86
CA TRP A 44 -6.35 1.27 -3.94
C TRP A 44 -6.97 1.95 -2.72
N LEU A 45 -6.25 2.89 -2.09
CA LEU A 45 -6.79 3.69 -0.99
C LEU A 45 -8.02 4.51 -1.39
N ARG A 46 -8.11 4.98 -2.63
CA ARG A 46 -9.24 5.78 -3.10
C ARG A 46 -10.42 4.94 -3.58
N GLY A 47 -10.14 3.77 -4.16
CA GLY A 47 -11.09 2.94 -4.89
C GLY A 47 -11.64 1.74 -4.11
N VAL A 48 -11.05 1.36 -2.97
CA VAL A 48 -11.44 0.16 -2.22
C VAL A 48 -12.89 0.18 -1.69
N GLY A 49 -13.48 1.37 -1.53
CA GLY A 49 -14.90 1.53 -1.22
C GLY A 49 -15.32 0.98 0.15
N MET A 50 -14.40 0.89 1.11
CA MET A 50 -14.67 0.31 2.44
C MET A 50 -14.93 1.34 3.55
N PHE A 51 -14.53 2.59 3.33
CA PHE A 51 -14.64 3.68 4.31
C PHE A 51 -16.08 4.17 4.41
N LYS A 52 -16.60 4.31 5.64
CA LYS A 52 -18.01 4.61 5.91
C LYS A 52 -18.24 6.01 6.45
N THR A 53 -17.18 6.65 6.94
CA THR A 53 -17.23 7.99 7.53
C THR A 53 -16.38 8.98 6.73
N ALA A 54 -16.71 10.27 6.84
CA ALA A 54 -15.92 11.32 6.21
C ALA A 54 -14.48 11.38 6.73
N GLU A 55 -14.26 11.05 8.00
CA GLU A 55 -12.93 11.01 8.61
C GLU A 55 -12.07 9.91 8.00
N GLU A 56 -12.59 8.68 7.89
CA GLU A 56 -11.89 7.56 7.25
C GLU A 56 -11.57 7.86 5.78
N VAL A 57 -12.50 8.48 5.04
CA VAL A 57 -12.25 8.89 3.65
C VAL A 57 -11.17 9.95 3.59
N ALA A 58 -11.21 10.97 4.45
CA ALA A 58 -10.21 12.03 4.48
C ALA A 58 -8.82 11.46 4.77
N GLU A 59 -8.72 10.55 5.73
CA GLU A 59 -7.47 9.87 6.08
C GLU A 59 -6.90 9.06 4.92
N ALA A 60 -7.72 8.23 4.27
CA ALA A 60 -7.30 7.45 3.11
C ALA A 60 -6.85 8.35 1.94
N VAL A 61 -7.57 9.44 1.68
CA VAL A 61 -7.22 10.39 0.60
C VAL A 61 -5.94 11.16 0.90
N CYS A 62 -5.72 11.57 2.15
CA CYS A 62 -4.49 12.22 2.61
C CYS A 62 -3.29 11.27 2.46
N LEU A 63 -3.42 10.03 2.95
CA LEU A 63 -2.37 9.02 2.81
C LEU A 63 -2.09 8.70 1.33
N ALA A 64 -3.12 8.55 0.49
CA ALA A 64 -2.95 8.33 -0.94
C ALA A 64 -2.19 9.49 -1.62
N LYS A 65 -2.48 10.73 -1.22
CA LYS A 65 -1.76 11.92 -1.70
C LYS A 65 -0.29 11.86 -1.27
N GLN A 66 -0.02 11.55 0.00
CA GLN A 66 1.33 11.45 0.54
C GLN A 66 2.17 10.39 -0.18
N ILE A 67 1.62 9.20 -0.42
CA ILE A 67 2.29 8.12 -1.17
C ILE A 67 2.60 8.54 -2.61
N ARG A 68 1.68 9.25 -3.28
CA ARG A 68 1.91 9.69 -4.66
C ARG A 68 2.97 10.78 -4.77
N GLU A 69 3.09 11.64 -3.77
CA GLU A 69 3.95 12.84 -3.80
C GLU A 69 5.34 12.61 -3.18
N VAL A 70 5.56 11.48 -2.51
CA VAL A 70 6.85 11.16 -1.89
C VAL A 70 7.94 10.98 -2.95
N LYS A 71 9.00 11.77 -2.84
CA LYS A 71 10.12 11.79 -3.80
C LYS A 71 11.22 10.78 -3.49
N VAL A 72 11.22 10.25 -2.28
CA VAL A 72 12.14 9.21 -1.82
C VAL A 72 11.47 7.84 -1.90
N ASP A 73 12.27 6.79 -1.76
CA ASP A 73 11.83 5.39 -1.86
C ASP A 73 11.31 4.85 -0.53
N THR A 74 11.14 5.69 0.49
CA THR A 74 10.66 5.27 1.80
C THR A 74 9.69 6.27 2.36
N LEU A 75 8.59 5.78 2.93
CA LEU A 75 7.64 6.61 3.65
C LEU A 75 7.47 6.08 5.07
N ILE A 76 7.62 6.97 6.07
CA ILE A 76 7.36 6.63 7.47
C ILE A 76 5.91 6.94 7.76
N LEU A 77 5.17 5.91 8.13
CA LEU A 77 3.77 5.96 8.50
C LEU A 77 3.64 5.89 10.02
N ASP A 78 2.66 6.59 10.56
CA ASP A 78 2.18 6.28 11.89
C ASP A 78 1.32 5.00 11.91
N GLU A 79 0.96 4.56 13.10
CA GLU A 79 0.16 3.35 13.30
C GLU A 79 -1.21 3.41 12.62
N LYS A 80 -1.84 4.58 12.57
CA LYS A 80 -3.17 4.76 11.98
C LYS A 80 -3.08 4.72 10.46
N GLU A 81 -2.13 5.42 9.86
CA GLU A 81 -1.85 5.38 8.43
C GLU A 81 -1.49 3.96 7.95
N ALA A 82 -0.61 3.28 8.69
CA ALA A 82 -0.22 1.91 8.38
C ALA A 82 -1.42 0.94 8.47
N ALA A 83 -2.28 1.11 9.48
CA ALA A 83 -3.50 0.33 9.63
C ALA A 83 -4.49 0.56 8.48
N VAL A 84 -4.70 1.81 8.07
CA VAL A 84 -5.60 2.15 6.95
C VAL A 84 -5.13 1.51 5.65
N LEU A 85 -3.83 1.57 5.35
CA LEU A 85 -3.26 0.95 4.15
C LEU A 85 -3.40 -0.57 4.18
N ARG A 86 -3.11 -1.21 5.32
CA ARG A 86 -3.28 -2.67 5.49
C ARG A 86 -4.73 -3.09 5.28
N GLN A 87 -5.68 -2.39 5.91
CA GLN A 87 -7.10 -2.70 5.77
C GLN A 87 -7.59 -2.56 4.32
N ALA A 88 -7.08 -1.56 3.57
CA ALA A 88 -7.39 -1.41 2.15
C ALA A 88 -6.90 -2.62 1.34
N ILE A 89 -5.66 -3.08 1.58
CA ILE A 89 -5.12 -4.30 0.94
C ILE A 89 -5.95 -5.54 1.34
N ASP A 90 -6.24 -5.73 2.62
CA ASP A 90 -7.03 -6.87 3.10
C ASP A 90 -8.41 -6.94 2.42
N LYS A 91 -9.06 -5.78 2.26
CA LYS A 91 -10.35 -5.70 1.57
C LYS A 91 -10.23 -6.06 0.09
N LEU A 92 -9.20 -5.59 -0.60
CA LEU A 92 -8.97 -5.92 -2.02
C LEU A 92 -8.60 -7.40 -2.22
N ILE A 93 -7.86 -7.99 -1.28
CA ILE A 93 -7.60 -9.45 -1.26
C ILE A 93 -8.92 -10.21 -1.10
N ALA A 94 -9.78 -9.80 -0.17
CA ALA A 94 -11.09 -10.43 0.01
C ALA A 94 -11.97 -10.28 -1.25
N LEU A 95 -11.97 -9.12 -1.90
CA LEU A 95 -12.67 -8.92 -3.18
C LEU A 95 -12.09 -9.80 -4.31
N THR A 96 -10.79 -10.07 -4.28
CA THR A 96 -10.13 -10.97 -5.24
C THR A 96 -10.53 -12.43 -5.01
N ALA A 97 -10.61 -12.88 -3.76
CA ALA A 97 -11.13 -14.19 -3.40
C ALA A 97 -12.58 -14.40 -3.85
N ASP A 98 -13.38 -13.32 -3.85
CA ASP A 98 -14.76 -13.27 -4.36
C ASP A 98 -14.85 -13.14 -5.89
N GLY A 99 -13.74 -13.00 -6.62
CA GLY A 99 -13.71 -12.77 -8.06
C GLY A 99 -14.21 -11.38 -8.51
N LYS A 100 -14.31 -10.42 -7.60
CA LYS A 100 -14.81 -9.05 -7.84
C LYS A 100 -13.72 -8.03 -8.12
N PHE A 101 -12.46 -8.41 -7.86
CA PHE A 101 -11.27 -7.61 -8.12
C PHE A 101 -10.12 -8.55 -8.51
N ASN A 102 -9.04 -8.02 -9.07
CA ASN A 102 -7.85 -8.80 -9.37
C ASN A 102 -6.62 -8.16 -8.75
N LEU A 103 -6.38 -8.41 -7.47
CA LEU A 103 -5.15 -8.02 -6.75
C LEU A 103 -4.13 -9.17 -6.71
N GLY A 104 -4.35 -10.26 -7.45
CA GLY A 104 -3.51 -11.45 -7.40
C GLY A 104 -2.39 -11.48 -8.44
N GLY A 105 -1.47 -12.43 -8.26
CA GLY A 105 -0.44 -12.79 -9.24
C GLY A 105 0.85 -12.00 -9.12
N ILE A 106 1.83 -12.42 -9.93
CA ILE A 106 3.21 -11.90 -9.93
C ILE A 106 3.30 -10.38 -10.09
N MET A 107 2.28 -9.75 -10.69
CA MET A 107 2.23 -8.31 -10.87
C MET A 107 2.12 -7.55 -9.54
N HIS A 108 1.36 -8.06 -8.57
CA HIS A 108 1.00 -7.32 -7.35
C HIS A 108 1.64 -7.88 -6.07
N GLU A 109 2.25 -9.07 -6.15
CA GLU A 109 2.79 -9.81 -5.00
C GLU A 109 3.76 -8.97 -4.16
N GLU A 110 4.75 -8.35 -4.79
CA GLU A 110 5.75 -7.54 -4.10
C GLU A 110 5.12 -6.30 -3.42
N ALA A 111 4.14 -5.66 -4.06
CA ALA A 111 3.41 -4.54 -3.45
C ALA A 111 2.66 -4.96 -2.19
N ILE A 112 2.01 -6.13 -2.21
CA ILE A 112 1.30 -6.67 -1.04
C ILE A 112 2.31 -6.98 0.07
N CYS A 113 3.41 -7.67 -0.25
CA CYS A 113 4.46 -8.01 0.70
C CYS A 113 5.02 -6.77 1.40
N ARG A 114 5.30 -5.68 0.67
CA ARG A 114 5.82 -4.44 1.25
C ARG A 114 4.85 -3.75 2.20
N VAL A 115 3.54 -3.82 1.93
CA VAL A 115 2.53 -3.26 2.84
C VAL A 115 2.35 -4.15 4.07
N VAL A 116 2.24 -5.47 3.89
CA VAL A 116 1.99 -6.40 5.01
C VAL A 116 3.21 -6.55 5.91
N ASN A 117 4.42 -6.46 5.36
CA ASN A 117 5.67 -6.65 6.11
C ASN A 117 6.42 -5.34 6.37
N MET A 118 5.73 -4.19 6.45
CA MET A 118 6.35 -2.91 6.83
C MET A 118 7.18 -3.05 8.12
N GLU A 119 8.41 -2.55 8.08
CA GLU A 119 9.36 -2.58 9.19
C GLU A 119 8.93 -1.60 10.29
N VAL A 120 8.93 -2.05 11.55
CA VAL A 120 8.71 -1.16 12.70
C VAL A 120 10.01 -0.42 12.99
N VAL A 121 9.99 0.91 12.92
CA VAL A 121 11.19 1.75 13.07
C VAL A 121 11.23 2.57 14.36
N GLU A 122 10.09 2.72 15.04
CA GLU A 122 10.01 3.34 16.37
C GLU A 122 8.90 2.65 17.20
N GLU A 123 9.16 2.46 18.50
CA GLU A 123 8.23 1.91 19.52
C GLU A 123 8.32 2.68 20.83
#